data_AF-A0A846WSN6-F1
#
_entry.id   AF-A0A846WSN6-F1
#
_cell.length_a   1.000
_cell.length_b   1.000
_cell.length_c   1.000
_cell.angle_alpha   90.00
_cell.angle_beta   90.00
_cell.angle_gamma   90.00
#
_symmetry.space_group_name_H-M   'P 1'
#
loop_
_entity.id
_entity.type
_entity.pdbx_description
1 polymer ?
#
loop_
_entity_poly.entity_id
_entity_poly.type
_entity_poly.pdbx_seq_one_letter_code
_entity_poly.pdbx_strand_id
1 'polypeptide(L)' 'MRQILHRMGERVAWYVGSVMGDRDYERYLQHHAAHGDPTPPMSERDYWRHRWDHVENNPQGRCC' A
#
# COMPACT_ATOMS: atom_id res chain seq x y z
N MET A 1 10.94 -16.77 25.02
CA MET A 1 9.93 -15.70 25.25
C MET A 1 10.12 -14.50 24.32
N ARG A 2 11.27 -13.81 24.32
CA ARG A 2 11.50 -12.60 23.51
C ARG A 2 11.25 -12.79 22.00
N GLN A 3 11.64 -13.92 21.42
CA GLN A 3 11.44 -14.22 19.99
C GLN A 3 9.96 -14.45 19.60
N ILE A 4 9.16 -14.98 20.53
CA ILE A 4 7.73 -15.24 20.31
C ILE A 4 6.94 -13.92 20.33
N LEU A 5 7.32 -12.98 21.21
CA LEU A 5 6.78 -11.62 21.25
C LEU A 5 7.09 -10.84 19.96
N HIS A 6 8.31 -10.93 19.42
CA HIS A 6 8.64 -10.31 18.13
C HIS A 6 7.77 -10.81 16.99
N ARG A 7 7.59 -12.14 16.88
CA ARG A 7 6.73 -12.74 15.84
C ARG A 7 5.25 -12.35 15.96
N MET A 8 4.75 -12.16 17.18
CA MET A 8 3.38 -11.65 17.37
C MET A 8 3.26 -10.18 17.01
N GLY A 9 4.26 -9.36 17.35
CA GLY A 9 4.32 -7.96 16.95
C GLY A 9 4.33 -7.78 15.43
N GLU A 10 5.10 -8.57 14.70
CA GLU A 10 5.13 -8.56 13.22
C GLU A 10 3.77 -8.94 12.62
N ARG A 11 3.06 -9.92 13.22
CA ARG A 11 1.72 -10.33 12.77
C ARG A 11 0.66 -9.27 13.04
N VAL A 12 0.72 -8.60 14.18
CA VAL A 12 -0.19 -7.48 14.50
C VAL A 12 0.11 -6.29 13.60
N ALA A 13 1.37 -5.93 13.38
CA ALA A 13 1.76 -4.90 12.43
C ALA A 13 1.33 -5.25 10.99
N TRP A 14 1.47 -6.52 10.59
CA TRP A 14 0.98 -7.03 9.32
C TRP A 14 -0.55 -6.86 9.21
N TYR A 15 -1.29 -7.24 10.25
CA TYR A 15 -2.75 -7.16 10.26
C TYR A 15 -3.24 -5.70 10.26
N VAL A 16 -2.69 -4.87 11.14
CA VAL A 16 -3.01 -3.43 11.22
C VAL A 16 -2.68 -2.74 9.90
N GLY A 17 -1.50 -2.97 9.31
CA GLY A 17 -1.14 -2.39 8.02
C GLY A 17 -1.99 -2.91 6.85
N SER A 18 -2.49 -4.14 6.93
CA SER A 18 -3.44 -4.69 5.94
C SER A 18 -4.85 -4.10 6.06
N VAL A 19 -5.30 -3.79 7.28
CA VAL A 19 -6.66 -3.27 7.55
C VAL A 19 -6.72 -1.75 7.41
N MET A 20 -5.67 -1.02 7.82
CA MET A 20 -5.59 0.44 7.76
C MET A 20 -5.30 0.98 6.36
N GLY A 21 -4.91 0.10 5.41
CA GLY A 21 -4.56 0.49 4.05
C GLY A 21 -3.10 0.90 3.86
N ASP A 22 -2.26 0.82 4.90
CA ASP A 22 -0.81 1.13 4.82
C ASP A 22 -0.06 0.19 3.85
N ARG A 23 -0.64 -0.96 3.52
CA ARG A 23 -0.10 -1.93 2.56
C ARG A 23 -0.39 -1.69 1.10
N ASP A 24 -1.05 -0.59 0.76
CA ASP A 24 -1.42 -0.30 -0.62
C ASP A 24 -0.20 -0.22 -1.54
N TYR A 25 0.93 0.29 -1.04
CA TYR A 25 2.21 0.31 -1.76
C TYR A 25 2.78 -1.11 -2.01
N GLU A 26 2.72 -2.02 -1.04
CA GLU A 26 3.13 -3.43 -1.26
C GLU A 26 2.27 -4.09 -2.35
N ARG A 27 0.96 -3.81 -2.36
CA ARG A 27 0.05 -4.32 -3.38
C ARG A 27 0.38 -3.74 -4.76
N TYR A 28 0.72 -2.45 -4.83
CA TYR A 28 1.22 -1.82 -6.05
C TYR A 28 2.49 -2.51 -6.57
N LEU A 29 3.46 -2.81 -5.70
CA LEU A 29 4.69 -3.52 -6.09
C LEU A 29 4.40 -4.93 -6.61
N GLN A 30 3.49 -5.67 -5.95
CA GLN A 30 3.09 -7.00 -6.41
C GLN A 30 2.42 -6.95 -7.79
N HIS A 31 1.53 -5.97 -8.00
CA HIS A 31 0.87 -5.75 -9.28
C HIS A 31 1.89 -5.39 -10.38
N HIS A 32 2.81 -4.47 -10.07
CA HIS A 32 3.87 -4.05 -10.98
C HIS A 32 4.79 -5.22 -11.36
N ALA A 33 5.19 -6.04 -10.38
CA ALA A 33 5.98 -7.25 -10.61
C ALA A 33 5.22 -8.31 -11.42
N ALA A 34 3.92 -8.48 -11.17
CA ALA A 34 3.09 -9.43 -11.91
C ALA A 34 2.84 -9.01 -13.36
N HIS A 35 2.76 -7.71 -13.64
CA HIS A 35 2.60 -7.19 -15.00
C HIS A 35 3.91 -7.06 -15.78
N GLY A 36 5.06 -7.17 -15.12
CA GLY A 36 6.37 -7.17 -15.77
C GLY A 36 6.63 -5.88 -16.55
N ASP A 37 6.23 -4.74 -15.98
CA ASP A 37 6.46 -3.44 -16.61
C ASP A 37 7.98 -3.16 -16.68
N PRO A 38 8.52 -2.77 -17.86
CA PRO A 38 9.95 -2.44 -17.99
C PRO A 38 10.34 -1.16 -17.26
N THR A 39 9.37 -0.34 -16.84
CA THR A 39 9.64 0.85 -16.01
C THR A 39 9.89 0.45 -14.56
N PRO A 40 10.81 1.11 -13.84
CA PRO A 40 10.96 0.87 -12.42
C PRO A 40 9.70 1.30 -11.65
N PRO A 41 9.32 0.61 -10.56
CA PRO A 41 8.18 1.01 -9.74
C PRO A 41 8.40 2.40 -9.15
N MET A 42 7.32 3.14 -8.99
CA MET A 42 7.33 4.43 -8.30
C MET A 42 7.87 4.29 -6.88
N SER A 43 8.53 5.32 -6.37
CA SER A 43 8.89 5.38 -4.96
C SER A 43 7.63 5.43 -4.09
N GLU A 44 7.71 4.94 -2.86
CA GLU A 44 6.58 4.94 -1.92
C GLU A 44 5.96 6.34 -1.76
N ARG A 45 6.81 7.38 -1.66
CA ARG A 45 6.34 8.76 -1.52
C ARG A 45 5.57 9.24 -2.75
N ASP A 46 6.05 8.91 -3.95
CA ASP A 46 5.41 9.32 -5.19
C ASP A 46 4.14 8.52 -5.45
N TYR A 47 4.11 7.24 -5.05
CA TYR A 47 2.90 6.43 -5.03
C TYR A 47 1.80 7.07 -4.18
N TRP A 48 2.12 7.47 -2.94
CA TRP A 48 1.15 8.13 -2.08
C TRP A 48 0.72 9.49 -2.64
N ARG A 49 1.64 10.28 -3.19
CA ARG A 49 1.30 11.55 -3.85
C ARG A 49 0.32 11.35 -5.00
N HIS A 50 0.62 10.41 -5.92
CA HIS A 50 -0.27 10.05 -7.03
C HIS A 50 -1.61 9.50 -6.51
N ARG A 51 -1.56 8.69 -5.44
CA ARG A 51 -2.64 8.30 -4.53
C ARG A 51 -3.65 9.42 -4.31
N TRP A 52 -3.18 10.41 -3.57
CA TRP A 52 -3.95 11.55 -3.11
C TRP A 52 -4.40 12.44 -4.25
N ASP A 53 -3.53 12.70 -5.23
CA ASP A 53 -3.87 13.47 -6.43
C ASP A 53 -5.00 12.81 -7.23
N HIS A 54 -4.97 11.48 -7.37
CA HIS A 54 -6.06 10.75 -8.02
C HIS A 54 -7.38 10.86 -7.26
N VAL A 55 -7.35 10.75 -5.92
CA VAL A 55 -8.56 10.89 -5.07
C VAL A 55 -9.12 12.31 -5.10
N GLU A 56 -8.24 13.31 -5.10
CA GLU A 56 -8.60 14.73 -5.16
C GLU A 56 -9.19 15.11 -6.52
N ASN A 57 -8.53 14.69 -7.61
CA ASN A 57 -8.93 15.00 -8.98
C ASN A 57 -10.06 14.11 -9.51
N ASN A 58 -10.27 12.94 -8.90
CA ASN A 58 -11.35 12.02 -9.24
C ASN A 58 -12.17 11.74 -7.97
N PRO A 59 -13.00 12.68 -7.50
CA PRO A 59 -13.96 12.41 -6.45
C PRO A 59 -15.02 11.46 -7.02
N GLN A 60 -14.73 10.16 -7.04
CA GLN A 60 -15.63 9.08 -7.43
C GLN A 60 -16.76 9.01 -6.37
N GLY A 61 -17.71 9.95 -6.38
CA GLY A 61 -18.73 10.02 -5.32
C GLY A 61 -19.47 11.34 -5.13
N ARG A 62 -19.49 12.23 -6.12
CA ARG A 62 -20.52 13.27 -6.18
C ARG A 62 -21.45 13.05 -7.38
N CYS A 63 -21.90 11.81 -7.55
CA CYS A 63 -23.15 11.59 -8.24
C CYS A 63 -24.27 11.82 -7.23
N CYS A 64 -25.01 12.89 -7.49
CA CYS A 64 -26.36 13.15 -7.04
C CYS A 64 -27.26 11.92 -7.23
#